data_AF-A0A084Y702-F1
#
_entry.id   AF-A0A084Y702-F1
#
_cell.length_a   1.000
_cell.length_b   1.000
_cell.length_c   1.000
_cell.angle_alpha   90.00
_cell.angle_beta   90.00
_cell.angle_gamma   90.00
#
_symmetry.space_group_name_H-M   'P 1'
#
loop_
_entity.id
_entity.type
_entity.pdbx_description
1 polymer ?
#
loop_
_entity_poly.entity_id
_entity_poly.type
_entity_poly.pdbx_seq_one_letter_code
_entity_poly.pdbx_strand_id
1 'polypeptide(L)' 'MAGGAGTQFGKGGMITKVIAAKRAARSGAHIVIASGREPDVMLRVARGKPLGTLLVSETQALTARKQ' A
#
# COMPACT_ATOMS: atom_id res chain seq x y z
N MET A 1 -10.95 11.61 -10.75
CA MET A 1 -11.69 11.18 -9.53
C MET A 1 -11.50 9.68 -9.35
N ALA A 2 -10.97 9.24 -8.20
CA ALA A 2 -10.66 7.83 -7.94
C ALA A 2 -11.90 7.02 -7.50
N GLY A 3 -12.96 7.00 -8.31
CA GLY A 3 -14.18 6.24 -8.03
C GLY A 3 -14.33 5.05 -8.97
N GLY A 4 -14.57 3.85 -8.43
CA GLY A 4 -15.18 2.73 -9.14
C GLY A 4 -14.34 1.46 -9.35
N ALA A 5 -15.04 0.32 -9.22
CA ALA A 5 -14.69 -1.08 -9.46
C ALA A 5 -13.65 -1.73 -8.51
N GLY A 6 -14.18 -2.48 -7.53
CA GLY A 6 -13.44 -3.57 -6.91
C GLY A 6 -13.06 -4.60 -7.97
N THR A 7 -11.78 -4.96 -8.02
CA THR A 7 -11.25 -5.97 -8.94
C THR A 7 -11.58 -7.37 -8.43
N GLN A 8 -11.48 -8.39 -9.29
CA GLN A 8 -11.62 -9.81 -8.91
C GLN A 8 -10.83 -10.21 -7.65
N PHE A 9 -9.71 -9.53 -7.38
CA PHE A 9 -8.83 -9.78 -6.23
C PHE A 9 -8.93 -8.75 -5.09
N GLY A 10 -9.82 -7.74 -5.18
CA GLY A 10 -9.85 -6.61 -4.26
C GLY A 10 -11.26 -6.11 -3.97
N LYS A 11 -11.63 -6.11 -2.68
CA LYS A 11 -12.88 -5.50 -2.20
C LYS A 11 -12.63 -4.00 -1.99
N GLY A 12 -13.28 -3.15 -2.78
CA GLY A 12 -13.17 -1.68 -2.70
C GLY A 12 -12.30 -1.04 -3.80
N GLY A 13 -12.61 0.21 -4.13
CA GLY A 13 -11.92 0.99 -5.17
C GLY A 13 -10.62 1.63 -4.69
N MET A 14 -10.04 2.49 -5.53
CA MET A 14 -8.77 3.19 -5.21
C MET A 14 -8.85 4.06 -3.95
N ILE A 15 -9.98 4.73 -3.70
CA ILE A 15 -10.21 5.48 -2.45
C ILE A 15 -10.00 4.60 -1.22
N THR A 16 -10.56 3.38 -1.22
CA THR A 16 -10.43 2.46 -0.08
C THR A 16 -8.98 2.03 0.15
N LYS A 17 -8.22 1.78 -0.92
CA LYS A 17 -6.78 1.45 -0.82
C LYS A 17 -5.97 2.58 -0.22
N VAL A 18 -6.25 3.82 -0.62
CA VAL A 18 -5.59 5.02 -0.06
C VAL A 18 -5.96 5.21 1.41
N ILE A 19 -7.22 4.99 1.80
CA ILE A 19 -7.63 5.06 3.21
C ILE A 19 -6.94 3.98 4.05
N ALA A 20 -6.85 2.75 3.53
CA ALA A 20 -6.14 1.65 4.20
C ALA A 20 -4.65 1.97 4.34
N ALA A 21 -4.00 2.48 3.30
CA ALA A 21 -2.62 2.92 3.34
C ALA A 21 -2.40 4.03 4.38
N LYS A 22 -3.29 5.04 4.43
CA LYS A 22 -3.23 6.10 5.43
C LYS A 22 -3.34 5.55 6.87
N ARG A 23 -4.14 4.51 7.09
CA ARG A 23 -4.24 3.84 8.40
C ARG A 23 -2.95 3.10 8.74
N ALA A 24 -2.39 2.34 7.80
CA ALA A 24 -1.13 1.62 8.00
C ALA A 24 0.07 2.57 8.23
N ALA A 25 0.10 3.72 7.55
CA ALA A 25 1.17 4.70 7.70
C ALA A 25 1.27 5.28 9.12
N ARG A 26 0.19 5.23 9.91
CA ARG A 26 0.19 5.69 11.32
C ARG A 26 1.08 4.84 12.23
N SER A 27 1.39 3.60 11.84
CA SER A 27 2.37 2.76 12.56
C SER A 27 3.79 2.91 11.98
N GLY A 28 4.03 3.87 11.10
CA GLY A 28 5.30 4.07 10.39
C GLY A 28 5.60 3.02 9.33
N ALA A 29 4.59 2.31 8.84
CA ALA A 29 4.74 1.42 7.70
C ALA A 29 4.75 2.22 6.40
N HIS A 30 5.74 2.00 5.54
CA HIS A 30 5.70 2.43 4.15
C HIS A 30 4.77 1.50 3.35
N ILE A 31 3.99 2.06 2.44
CA ILE A 31 3.00 1.29 1.67
C ILE A 31 3.27 1.45 0.18
N VAL A 32 3.27 0.33 -0.54
CA VAL A 32 3.31 0.32 -2.01
C VAL A 32 1.97 -0.13 -2.56
N ILE A 33 1.40 0.65 -3.48
CA ILE A 33 0.23 0.27 -4.26
C ILE A 33 0.70 -0.06 -5.67
N ALA A 34 0.65 -1.33 -6.05
CA ALA A 34 1.07 -1.82 -7.36
C ALA A 34 -0.02 -2.68 -8.03
N SER A 35 0.10 -2.86 -9.35
CA SER A 35 -0.79 -3.74 -10.11
C SER A 35 -0.47 -5.20 -9.82
N GLY A 36 -1.46 -5.98 -9.40
CA GLY A 36 -1.32 -7.43 -9.21
C GLY A 36 -1.11 -8.22 -10.52
N ARG A 37 -1.27 -7.57 -11.68
CA ARG A 37 -0.98 -8.18 -13.00
C ARG A 37 0.49 -8.11 -13.37
N GLU A 38 1.30 -7.36 -12.61
CA GLU A 38 2.74 -7.26 -12.85
C GLU A 38 3.43 -8.57 -12.44
N PRO A 39 4.23 -9.19 -13.33
CA PRO A 39 4.96 -10.42 -12.99
C PRO A 39 5.91 -10.21 -11.81
N ASP A 40 5.89 -11.15 -10.86
CA ASP A 40 6.74 -11.16 -9.66
C ASP A 40 6.68 -9.86 -8.83
N VAL A 41 5.54 -9.17 -8.83
CA VAL A 41 5.39 -7.83 -8.23
C VAL A 41 5.87 -7.77 -6.79
N MET A 42 5.55 -8.78 -5.97
CA MET A 42 5.96 -8.81 -4.56
C MET A 42 7.49 -8.88 -4.41
N LEU A 43 8.15 -9.79 -5.14
CA LEU A 43 9.61 -9.95 -5.09
C LEU A 43 10.33 -8.71 -5.60
N ARG A 44 9.78 -8.07 -6.64
CA ARG A 44 10.37 -6.87 -7.25
C ARG A 44 10.24 -5.65 -6.35
N VAL A 45 9.08 -5.46 -5.72
CA VAL A 45 8.88 -4.41 -4.72
C VAL A 45 9.80 -4.64 -3.52
N ALA A 46 9.93 -5.87 -3.02
CA ALA A 46 10.84 -6.20 -1.93
C ALA A 46 12.32 -5.90 -2.26
N ARG A 47 12.70 -5.97 -3.54
CA ARG A 47 14.04 -5.58 -4.03
C ARG A 47 14.19 -4.08 -4.29
N GLY A 48 13.20 -3.26 -3.94
CA GLY A 48 13.24 -1.80 -4.11
C GLY A 48 12.98 -1.32 -5.54
N LYS A 49 12.43 -2.15 -6.43
CA LYS A 49 12.06 -1.67 -7.77
C LYS A 49 10.90 -0.67 -7.67
N PRO A 50 10.95 0.46 -8.40
CA PRO A 50 9.90 1.48 -8.36
C PRO A 50 8.68 1.02 -9.17
N LEU A 51 7.80 0.24 -8.54
CA LEU A 51 6.58 -0.29 -9.15
C LEU A 51 5.33 0.34 -8.52
N GLY A 52 4.47 0.91 -9.36
CA GLY A 52 3.26 1.57 -8.91
C GLY A 52 3.56 2.84 -8.13
N THR A 53 2.98 2.97 -6.93
CA THR A 53 3.09 4.18 -6.10
C THR A 53 3.53 3.83 -4.68
N LEU A 54 4.65 4.42 -4.25
CA LEU A 54 5.12 4.37 -2.87
C LEU A 54 4.51 5.52 -2.08
N LEU A 55 3.87 5.18 -0.96
CA LEU A 55 3.38 6.11 0.05
C LEU A 55 4.31 6.01 1.25
N VAL A 56 5.15 7.03 1.41
CA VAL A 56 6.13 7.12 2.50
C VAL A 56 5.41 7.57 3.77
N SER A 57 5.63 6.85 4.86
CA SER A 57 5.12 7.27 6.17
C SER A 57 6.01 8.36 6.75
N GLU A 58 5.42 9.48 7.13
CA GLU A 58 6.12 10.59 7.79
C GLU A 58 6.39 10.29 9.28
N THR A 59 5.67 9.32 9.85
CA THR A 59 5.88 8.86 11.23
C THR A 59 7.02 7.85 11.25
N GLN A 60 8.03 8.06 12.10
CA GLN A 60 9.00 7.01 12.42
C GLN A 60 8.25 5.79 12.97
N ALA A 61 8.65 4.58 12.59
CA ALA A 61 8.03 3.35 13.09
C ALA A 61 8.00 3.39 14.62
N LEU A 62 6.82 3.63 15.18
CA LEU A 62 6.60 3.47 16.61
C LEU A 62 6.94 2.01 16.88
N THR A 63 7.98 1.74 17.66
CA THR A 63 8.27 0.40 18.17
C THR A 63 6.97 -0.15 18.71
N ALA A 64 6.35 -1.06 17.97
CA ALA A 64 5.07 -1.65 18.30
C ALA A 64 5.25 -2.57 19.52
N ARG A 65 5.40 -1.95 20.69
CA ARG A 65 5.36 -2.61 21.99
C ARG A 65 4.23 -1.99 22.79
N LYS A 66 3.17 -2.79 22.94
CA LYS A 66 1.94 -2.60 23.73
C LYS A 66 0.84 -1.76 23.06
N GLN A 67 -0.09 -2.47 22.40
CA GLN A 67 -1.53 -2.18 22.47
C GLN A 67 -2.19 -3.34 23.21
#